data_AF-A0A352AG06-F1
#
_entry.id   AF-A0A352AG06-F1
#
_cell.length_a   1.000
_cell.length_b   1.000
_cell.length_c   1.000
_cell.angle_alpha   90.00
_cell.angle_beta   90.00
_cell.angle_gamma   90.00
#
_symmetry.space_group_name_H-M   'P 1'
#
loop_
_entity.id
_entity.type
_entity.pdbx_description
1 polymer ?
#
loop_
_entity_poly.entity_id
_entity_poly.type
_entity_poly.pdbx_seq_one_letter_code
_entity_poly.pdbx_strand_id
1 'polypeptide(L)' 'MLTKIMGDTNELYGVYYIVYGSLAGEDELVKAYLWAGPYPNFPAAIKKAQELRESHQGDDSFVVRKY' A
#
# COMPACT_ATOMS: atom_id res chain seq x y z
N MET A 1 6.98 -1.70 23.58
CA MET A 1 6.61 -0.28 23.77
C MET A 1 5.56 0.07 22.72
N LEU A 2 4.30 0.26 23.14
CA LEU A 2 3.23 0.72 22.26
C LEU A 2 3.15 2.24 22.38
N THR A 3 3.76 2.95 21.43
CA THR A 3 3.78 4.41 21.40
C THR A 3 2.39 4.90 21.02
N LYS A 4 1.62 5.34 22.01
CA LYS A 4 0.32 5.98 21.82
C LYS A 4 0.55 7.36 21.24
N ILE A 5 0.26 7.52 19.95
CA ILE A 5 0.35 8.82 19.27
C ILE A 5 -0.85 9.66 19.73
N MET A 6 -0.59 10.64 20.57
CA MET A 6 -1.52 11.70 20.93
C MET A 6 -1.24 12.92 20.05
N GLY A 7 -2.26 13.41 19.35
CA GLY A 7 -2.28 14.74 18.74
C GLY A 7 -2.02 14.79 17.23
N ASP A 8 -2.98 15.39 16.53
CA ASP A 8 -2.92 15.93 15.16
C ASP A 8 -2.66 14.96 14.01
N THR A 9 -3.72 14.68 13.23
CA THR A 9 -3.70 14.25 11.80
C THR A 9 -2.41 13.58 11.34
N ASN A 10 -2.00 12.51 12.02
CA ASN A 10 -0.84 11.74 11.59
C ASN A 10 -1.31 10.96 10.38
N GLU A 11 -1.05 11.50 9.19
CA GLU A 11 -1.36 10.85 7.93
C GLU A 11 -0.60 9.53 7.89
N LEU A 12 -1.31 8.45 8.20
CA LEU A 12 -0.78 7.11 8.13
C LEU A 12 -0.80 6.67 6.67
N TYR A 13 0.22 5.94 6.25
CA TYR A 13 0.37 5.47 4.88
C TYR A 13 0.46 3.95 4.85
N GLY A 14 -0.31 3.31 3.98
CA GLY A 14 -0.27 1.87 3.72
C GLY A 14 0.27 1.57 2.33
N VAL A 15 0.96 0.45 2.19
CA VAL A 15 1.27 -0.17 0.90
C VAL A 15 0.15 -1.15 0.58
N TYR A 16 -0.47 -0.98 -0.59
CA TYR A 16 -1.54 -1.80 -1.10
C TYR A 16 -1.08 -2.57 -2.33
N TYR A 17 -1.49 -3.81 -2.46
CA TYR A 17 -1.33 -4.62 -3.65
C TYR A 17 -2.60 -4.54 -4.51
N ILE A 18 -2.48 -4.07 -5.74
CA ILE A 18 -3.60 -3.96 -6.68
C ILE A 18 -3.71 -5.25 -7.47
N VAL A 19 -4.83 -5.95 -7.30
CA VAL A 19 -5.17 -7.11 -8.12
C VAL A 19 -6.08 -6.65 -9.25
N TYR A 20 -5.63 -6.89 -10.48
CA TYR A 20 -6.42 -6.70 -11.69
C TYR A 20 -7.09 -8.03 -12.05
N GLY A 21 -8.42 -8.07 -12.00
CA GLY A 21 -9.21 -9.18 -12.50
C GLY A 21 -10.00 -8.77 -13.74
N SER A 22 -10.03 -9.61 -14.77
CA SER A 22 -11.01 -9.48 -15.86
C SER A 22 -12.29 -10.18 -15.42
N LEU A 23 -13.38 -9.42 -15.28
CA LEU A 23 -14.72 -10.00 -15.20
C LEU A 23 -15.19 -10.30 -16.62
N ALA A 24 -16.10 -11.26 -16.78
CA ALA A 24 -16.73 -11.54 -18.07
C ALA A 24 -17.52 -10.30 -18.53
N GLY A 25 -16.90 -9.42 -19.33
CA GLY A 25 -17.42 -8.13 -19.77
C GLY A 25 -16.32 -7.08 -20.01
N GLU A 26 -16.71 -5.83 -20.29
CA GLU A 26 -15.79 -4.67 -20.40
C GLU A 26 -15.37 -4.10 -19.03
N ASP A 27 -15.83 -4.69 -17.92
CA ASP A 27 -15.53 -4.21 -16.57
C ASP A 27 -14.21 -4.80 -16.02
N GLU A 28 -13.30 -3.92 -15.62
CA GLU A 28 -12.06 -4.27 -14.93
C GLU A 28 -12.30 -4.29 -13.40
N LEU A 29 -12.08 -5.44 -12.76
CA LEU A 29 -12.10 -5.53 -11.30
C LEU A 29 -10.73 -5.10 -10.75
N VAL A 30 -10.64 -3.84 -10.35
CA VAL A 30 -9.45 -3.31 -9.66
C VAL A 30 -9.70 -3.37 -8.15
N LYS A 31 -9.01 -4.27 -7.44
CA LYS A 31 -9.13 -4.36 -5.98
C LYS A 31 -7.78 -4.16 -5.31
N ALA A 32 -7.72 -3.16 -4.42
CA ALA A 32 -6.56 -2.88 -3.60
C ALA A 32 -6.63 -3.64 -2.28
N TYR A 33 -5.62 -4.45 -1.97
CA TYR A 33 -5.48 -5.15 -0.71
C TYR A 33 -4.35 -4.53 0.10
N LEU A 34 -4.61 -4.18 1.35
CA LEU A 34 -3.54 -3.71 2.24
C LEU A 34 -2.49 -4.82 2.40
N TRP A 35 -1.25 -4.50 2.06
CA TRP A 35 -0.14 -5.44 2.13
C TRP A 35 0.78 -5.14 3.31
N ALA A 36 1.13 -3.86 3.54
CA ALA A 36 2.03 -3.46 4.62
C ALA A 36 1.72 -2.05 5.15
N GLY A 37 1.96 -1.83 6.45
CA GLY A 37 1.69 -0.57 7.15
C GLY A 37 0.77 -0.78 8.36
N PRO A 38 0.19 0.29 8.93
CA PRO A 38 0.40 1.69 8.56
C PRO A 38 1.79 2.23 8.96
N TYR A 39 2.33 3.11 8.12
CA TYR A 39 3.58 3.85 8.35
C TYR A 39 3.26 5.29 8.74
N PRO A 40 4.00 5.88 9.71
CA PRO A 40 3.78 7.25 10.15
C PRO A 40 4.27 8.30 9.15
N ASN A 41 5.03 7.91 8.12
CA ASN A 41 5.64 8.81 7.17
C ASN A 41 5.62 8.21 5.75
N PHE A 42 5.24 9.03 4.77
CA PHE A 42 5.17 8.65 3.35
C PHE A 42 6.48 8.06 2.80
N PRO A 43 7.68 8.60 3.12
CA PRO A 43 8.93 8.01 2.64
C PRO A 43 9.18 6.57 3.13
N ALA A 44 8.73 6.20 4.34
CA ALA A 44 8.87 4.83 4.82
C ALA A 44 7.96 3.87 4.06
N ALA A 45 6.73 4.30 3.75
CA ALA A 45 5.81 3.53 2.93
C ALA A 45 6.32 3.36 1.49
N ILE A 46 6.90 4.41 0.89
CA ILE A 46 7.54 4.31 -0.45
C ILE A 46 8.69 3.32 -0.42
N LYS A 47 9.61 3.46 0.55
CA LYS A 47 10.74 2.55 0.67
C LYS A 47 10.25 1.11 0.77
N LYS A 48 9.19 0.88 1.54
CA LYS A 48 8.61 -0.46 1.65
C LYS A 48 8.00 -0.96 0.35
N ALA A 49 7.29 -0.11 -0.38
CA ALA A 49 6.73 -0.45 -1.69
C ALA A 49 7.83 -0.81 -2.70
N GLN A 50 8.96 -0.09 -2.69
CA GLN A 50 10.14 -0.41 -3.52
C GLN A 50 10.76 -1.76 -3.15
N GLU A 51 10.99 -2.03 -1.86
CA GLU A 51 11.47 -3.33 -1.38
C GLU A 51 10.55 -4.48 -1.82
N LEU A 52 9.24 -4.27 -1.74
CA LEU A 52 8.24 -5.26 -2.13
C LEU A 52 8.24 -5.47 -3.64
N ARG A 53 8.32 -4.41 -4.43
CA ARG A 53 8.47 -4.48 -5.89
C ARG A 53 9.70 -5.30 -6.29
N GLU A 54 10.86 -5.02 -5.71
CA GLU A 54 12.08 -5.79 -5.97
C GLU A 54 11.93 -7.27 -5.58
N SER A 55 11.30 -7.54 -4.42
CA SER A 55 11.07 -8.91 -3.94
C SER A 55 10.10 -9.71 -4.83
N HIS A 56 9.17 -9.04 -5.52
CA HIS A 56 8.16 -9.65 -6.39
C HIS A 56 8.49 -9.46 -7.87
N GLN A 57 9.77 -9.59 -8.24
CA GLN A 57 10.23 -9.58 -9.64
C GLN A 57 9.91 -8.28 -10.41
N GLY A 58 9.84 -7.16 -9.72
CA GLY A 58 9.54 -5.86 -10.33
C GLY A 58 8.06 -5.56 -10.49
N ASP A 59 7.16 -6.30 -9.83
CA ASP A 59 5.71 -6.08 -9.88
C ASP A 59 5.33 -4.64 -9.48
N ASP A 60 4.77 -3.89 -10.43
CA ASP A 60 4.33 -2.50 -10.28
C ASP A 60 2.96 -2.38 -9.59
N SER A 61 2.36 -3.49 -9.15
CA SER A 61 1.05 -3.52 -8.49
C SER A 61 1.07 -3.01 -7.04
N PHE A 62 2.24 -2.72 -6.47
CA PHE A 62 2.37 -2.14 -5.14
C PHE A 62 2.21 -0.61 -5.16
N VAL A 63 1.15 -0.11 -4.55
CA VAL A 63 0.80 1.32 -4.51
C VAL A 63 0.72 1.82 -3.06
N VAL A 64 1.33 2.98 -2.80
CA VAL A 64 1.22 3.65 -1.50
C VAL A 64 -0.03 4.53 -1.48
N ARG A 65 -0.87 4.38 -0.46
CA ARG A 65 -2.04 5.25 -0.22
C ARG A 65 -2.12 5.67 1.25
N LYS A 66 -2.83 6.76 1.52
CA LYS A 66 -3.23 7.10 2.90
C LYS A 66 -4.07 5.95 3.47
N TYR A 67 -3.80 5.59 4.71
CA TYR A 67 -4.47 4.54 5.47
C TYR A 67 -5.83 5.03 5.98
#